data_AF-H3KDC3-F1
#
_entry.id   AF-H3KDC3-F1
#
_cell.length_a   1.000
_cell.length_b   1.000
_cell.length_c   1.000
_cell.angle_alpha   90.00
_cell.angle_beta   90.00
_cell.angle_gamma   90.00
#
_symmetry.space_group_name_H-M   'P 1'
#
loop_
_entity.id
_entity.type
_entity.pdbx_description
1 polymer ?
#
loop_
_entity_poly.entity_id
_entity_poly.type
_entity_poly.pdbx_seq_one_letter_code
_entity_poly.pdbx_strand_id
1 'polypeptide(L)' 'MPIPKGRKESILITVTLRQLQVFLAIAKTENVGTAAADLFMSKSAVSQALAELEAKLEVQLFDRNRGRIYLTVE' A
#
# COMPACT_ATOMS: atom_id res chain seq x y z
N MET A 1 42.78 0.84 1.33
CA MET A 1 41.65 0.88 2.28
C MET A 1 40.40 0.46 1.52
N PRO A 2 39.78 -0.69 1.82
CA PRO A 2 38.57 -1.14 1.12
C PRO A 2 37.36 -0.31 1.59
N ILE A 3 36.61 0.19 0.62
CA ILE A 3 35.34 0.88 0.85
C ILE A 3 34.29 -0.21 1.16
N PRO A 4 33.54 -0.13 2.27
CA PRO A 4 32.56 -1.13 2.63
C PRO A 4 31.45 -1.21 1.57
N LYS A 5 31.25 -2.41 1.01
CA LYS A 5 30.08 -2.77 0.18
C LYS A 5 28.85 -2.83 1.10
N GLY A 6 28.05 -1.77 1.11
CA GLY A 6 26.85 -1.68 1.96
C GLY A 6 25.67 -0.93 1.33
N ARG A 7 25.68 -0.71 0.01
CA ARG A 7 24.45 -0.30 -0.68
C ARG A 7 23.63 -1.57 -0.84
N LYS A 8 22.70 -1.83 0.10
CA LYS A 8 21.61 -2.80 -0.11
C LYS A 8 21.18 -2.64 -1.56
N GLU A 9 21.21 -3.73 -2.34
CA GLU A 9 20.71 -3.71 -3.71
C GLU A 9 19.37 -2.98 -3.70
N SER A 10 19.36 -1.77 -4.24
CA SER A 10 18.15 -0.99 -4.35
C SER A 10 17.35 -1.69 -5.44
N ILE A 11 16.60 -2.71 -5.04
CA ILE A 11 15.55 -3.30 -5.87
C ILE A 11 14.71 -2.09 -6.30
N LEU A 12 14.71 -1.79 -7.60
CA LEU A 12 13.91 -0.69 -8.12
C LEU A 12 12.44 -1.13 -8.04
N ILE A 13 11.80 -0.84 -6.91
CA ILE A 13 10.37 -1.12 -6.71
C ILE A 13 9.60 -0.06 -7.50
N THR A 14 8.98 -0.47 -8.61
CA THR A 14 8.16 0.41 -9.44
C THR A 14 6.73 0.49 -8.86
N VAL A 15 6.46 1.51 -8.05
CA VAL A 15 5.12 1.84 -7.56
C VAL A 15 4.43 2.85 -8.47
N THR A 16 3.11 2.73 -8.64
CA THR A 16 2.33 3.73 -9.39
C THR A 16 1.74 4.78 -8.47
N LEU A 17 1.53 5.99 -8.98
CA LEU A 17 0.85 7.05 -8.20
C LEU A 17 -0.55 6.61 -7.74
N ARG A 18 -1.26 5.83 -8.56
CA ARG A 18 -2.59 5.31 -8.22
C ARG A 18 -2.55 4.36 -7.02
N GLN A 19 -1.53 3.49 -6.94
CA GLN A 19 -1.34 2.60 -5.80
C GLN A 19 -1.12 3.41 -4.50
N LEU A 20 -0.31 4.48 -4.57
CA LEU A 20 -0.08 5.38 -3.44
C LEU A 20 -1.32 6.18 -3.04
N GLN A 21 -2.12 6.64 -4.00
CA GLN A 21 -3.40 7.31 -3.74
C GLN A 21 -4.39 6.39 -3.04
N VAL A 22 -4.47 5.13 -3.47
CA VAL A 22 -5.28 4.09 -2.83
C VAL A 22 -4.84 3.87 -1.38
N PHE A 23 -3.53 3.69 -1.14
CA PHE A 23 -2.99 3.57 0.20
C PHE A 23 -3.38 4.76 1.09
N LEU A 24 -3.14 6.00 0.64
CA LEU A 24 -3.46 7.20 1.42
C LEU A 24 -4.96 7.34 1.69
N ALA A 25 -5.82 7.00 0.73
CA ALA A 25 -7.27 7.08 0.91
C ALA A 25 -7.75 6.05 1.94
N ILE A 26 -7.24 4.83 1.90
CA ILE A 26 -7.56 3.78 2.89
C ILE A 26 -7.06 4.19 4.28
N ALA A 27 -5.83 4.68 4.39
CA ALA A 27 -5.26 5.14 5.66
C ALA A 27 -6.05 6.29 6.29
N LYS A 28 -6.62 7.19 5.48
CA LYS A 28 -7.44 8.32 5.98
C LYS A 28 -8.86 7.91 6.36
N THR A 29 -9.45 6.97 5.63
CA THR A 29 -10.87 6.62 5.78
C THR A 29 -11.10 5.42 6.68
N GLU A 30 -10.07 4.61 6.94
CA GLU A 30 -10.14 3.32 7.63
C GLU A 30 -11.21 2.39 7.01
N ASN A 31 -11.58 2.61 5.74
CA ASN A 31 -12.65 1.91 5.07
C ASN A 31 -12.43 1.86 3.54
N VAL A 32 -12.23 0.65 3.02
CA VAL A 32 -12.03 0.40 1.57
C VAL A 32 -13.20 0.90 0.72
N GLY A 33 -14.43 0.80 1.23
CA GLY A 33 -15.63 1.26 0.52
C GLY A 33 -15.69 2.79 0.40
N THR A 34 -15.38 3.50 1.47
CA THR A 34 -15.31 4.97 1.48
C THR A 34 -14.17 5.45 0.59
N ALA A 35 -12.98 4.85 0.70
CA ALA A 35 -11.84 5.15 -0.16
C ALA A 35 -12.16 4.94 -1.66
N ALA A 36 -12.93 3.90 -2.00
CA ALA A 36 -13.36 3.66 -3.38
C ALA A 36 -14.31 4.75 -3.89
N ALA A 37 -15.23 5.23 -3.07
CA ALA A 37 -16.09 6.36 -3.42
C ALA A 37 -15.29 7.64 -3.65
N ASP A 38 -14.35 7.97 -2.74
CA ASP A 38 -13.51 9.17 -2.81
C ASP A 38 -12.60 9.19 -4.04
N LEU A 39 -12.14 8.02 -4.48
CA LEU A 39 -11.27 7.86 -5.65
C LEU A 39 -12.04 7.62 -6.96
N PHE A 40 -13.36 7.61 -6.93
CA PHE A 40 -14.21 7.27 -8.09
C PHE A 40 -13.84 5.91 -8.71
N MET A 41 -13.57 4.91 -7.86
CA MET A 41 -13.16 3.56 -8.24
C MET A 41 -14.15 2.53 -7.72
N SER A 42 -14.15 1.33 -8.31
CA SER A 42 -14.84 0.19 -7.70
C SER A 42 -14.07 -0.31 -6.47
N LYS A 43 -14.77 -0.92 -5.50
CA LYS A 43 -14.12 -1.55 -4.34
C LYS A 43 -13.12 -2.64 -4.73
N SER A 44 -13.37 -3.36 -5.82
CA SER A 44 -12.45 -4.37 -6.36
C SER A 44 -11.18 -3.74 -6.92
N ALA A 45 -11.29 -2.63 -7.65
CA ALA A 45 -10.13 -1.91 -8.19
C ALA A 45 -9.24 -1.33 -7.07
N VAL A 46 -9.85 -0.79 -6.01
CA VAL A 46 -9.11 -0.33 -4.82
C VAL A 46 -8.41 -1.50 -4.12
N SER A 47 -9.11 -2.62 -3.94
CA SER A 47 -8.53 -3.81 -3.29
C SER A 47 -7.38 -4.40 -4.11
N GLN A 48 -7.52 -4.44 -5.43
CA GLN A 48 -6.47 -4.93 -6.32
C GLN A 48 -5.24 -4.02 -6.32
N ALA A 49 -5.43 -2.70 -6.42
CA ALA A 49 -4.33 -1.74 -6.36
C ALA A 49 -3.58 -1.80 -5.01
N LEU A 50 -4.29 -2.01 -3.90
CA LEU A 50 -3.66 -2.23 -2.60
C LEU A 50 -2.86 -3.53 -2.57
N ALA A 51 -3.46 -4.65 -3.01
CA ALA A 51 -2.79 -5.95 -3.00
C ALA A 51 -1.53 -5.97 -3.88
N GLU A 52 -1.56 -5.30 -5.04
CA GLU A 52 -0.38 -5.14 -5.89
C GLU A 52 0.71 -4.30 -5.23
N LEU A 53 0.34 -3.28 -4.45
CA LEU A 53 1.30 -2.46 -3.70
C LEU A 53 1.96 -3.27 -2.59
N GLU A 54 1.16 -3.98 -1.79
CA GLU A 54 1.64 -4.88 -0.72
C GLU A 54 2.56 -5.97 -1.29
N ALA A 55 2.20 -6.57 -2.42
CA ALA A 55 3.03 -7.58 -3.09
C ALA A 55 4.37 -7.01 -3.58
N LYS A 56 4.38 -5.77 -4.09
CA LYS A 56 5.63 -5.11 -4.55
C LYS A 56 6.55 -4.71 -3.41
N LEU A 57 5.97 -4.41 -2.25
CA LEU A 57 6.71 -4.02 -1.05
C LEU A 57 7.03 -5.22 -0.15
N GLU A 58 6.49 -6.40 -0.47
CA GLU A 58 6.60 -7.64 0.30
C GLU A 58 6.17 -7.44 1.78
N VAL A 59 5.17 -6.59 2.00
CA VAL A 59 4.67 -6.19 3.32
C VAL A 59 3.15 -6.08 3.32
N GLN A 60 2.50 -6.47 4.41
CA GLN A 60 1.11 -6.09 4.62
C GLN A 60 1.06 -4.67 5.17
N LEU A 61 0.40 -3.75 4.46
CA LEU A 61 0.31 -2.35 4.87
C LEU A 61 -0.87 -2.11 5.79
N PHE A 62 -1.86 -2.99 5.77
CA PHE A 62 -3.04 -2.86 6.61
C PHE A 62 -3.54 -4.15 7.23
N ASP A 63 -3.92 -4.06 8.50
CA ASP A 63 -4.64 -5.08 9.23
C ASP A 63 -6.16 -4.86 9.14
N ARG A 64 -6.90 -5.96 8.94
CA ARG A 64 -8.37 -5.93 8.97
C ARG A 64 -8.87 -6.45 10.31
N ASN A 65 -9.43 -5.57 11.12
CA ASN A 65 -10.04 -5.94 12.40
C ASN A 65 -11.50 -5.45 12.46
N ARG A 66 -12.43 -6.39 12.68
CA ARG A 66 -13.88 -6.09 12.89
C ARG A 66 -14.51 -5.14 11.86
N GLY A 67 -14.15 -5.28 10.59
CA GLY A 67 -14.72 -4.47 9.49
C GLY A 67 -14.08 -3.10 9.26
N ARG A 68 -13.05 -2.75 10.04
CA ARG A 68 -12.19 -1.58 9.82
C ARG A 68 -10.80 -2.01 9.39
N ILE A 69 -10.10 -1.11 8.71
CA ILE A 69 -8.76 -1.35 8.18
C ILE A 69 -7.79 -0.31 8.76
N TYR A 70 -6.70 -0.79 9.36
CA TYR A 70 -5.72 0.02 10.11
C TYR A 70 -4.32 -0.20 9.56
N LEU A 71 -3.45 0.81 9.66
CA LEU A 71 -2.03 0.68 9.29
C LEU A 71 -1.35 -0.36 10.18
N THR A 72 -0.56 -1.23 9.55
CA THR A 72 0.38 -2.10 10.27
C THR A 72 1.52 -1.28 10.87
N VAL A 73 2.18 -1.83 11.91
CA VAL A 73 3.19 -1.10 12.72
C VAL A 73 4.62 -1.38 12.25
N GLU A 74 4.83 -2.15 11.17
CA GLU A 74 6.17 -2.54 10.69
C GLU A 74 7.08 -1.37 10.29
#